data_AF-A0A2V2RU04-F1
#
_entry.id   AF-A0A2V2RU04-F1
#
_cell.length_a   1.000
_cell.length_b   1.000
_cell.length_c   1.000
_cell.angle_alpha   90.00
_cell.angle_beta   90.00
_cell.angle_gamma   90.00
#
_symmetry.space_group_name_H-M   'P 1'
#
loop_
_entity.id
_entity.type
_entity.pdbx_description
1 polymer ?
#
loop_
_entity_poly.entity_id
_entity_poly.type
_entity_poly.pdbx_seq_one_letter_code
_entity_poly.pdbx_strand_id
1 'polypeptide(L)' 'MLDLAAECFDPPTLHALAKLRLSPTMAAKVNRLAEKANEGTLSARERTEYQSFIRTSELLSLIQLRARQKLRLPIKAS' A
#
# COMPACT_ATOMS: atom_id res chain seq x y z
N MET A 1 -13.52 -2.47 11.02
CA MET A 1 -13.16 -1.03 11.08
C MET A 1 -13.12 -0.39 9.69
N LEU A 2 -12.28 -0.85 8.76
CA LEU A 2 -12.21 -0.27 7.40
C LEU A 2 -13.52 -0.38 6.61
N ASP A 3 -14.34 -1.40 6.86
CA ASP A 3 -15.65 -1.55 6.23
C ASP A 3 -16.61 -0.39 6.56
N LEU A 4 -16.67 0.00 7.84
CA LEU A 4 -17.48 1.12 8.31
C LEU A 4 -16.95 2.46 7.75
N ALA A 5 -15.63 2.65 7.72
CA ALA A 5 -15.04 3.86 7.14
C ALA A 5 -15.38 4.00 5.65
N ALA A 6 -15.34 2.89 4.89
CA ALA A 6 -15.67 2.90 3.47
C ALA A 6 -17.14 3.23 3.17
N GLU A 7 -18.04 3.06 4.14
CA GLU A 7 -19.46 3.45 4.00
C GLU A 7 -19.69 4.95 4.13
N CYS A 8 -18.80 5.64 4.84
CA CYS A 8 -18.92 7.09 5.06
C CYS A 8 -18.24 7.93 3.96
N PHE A 9 -17.51 7.32 3.03
CA PHE A 9 -16.82 8.04 1.96
C PHE A 9 -17.71 8.27 0.74
N ASP A 10 -17.63 9.48 0.18
CA ASP A 10 -18.24 9.81 -1.10
C ASP A 10 -17.54 9.08 -2.26
N PRO A 11 -18.21 8.93 -3.44
CA PRO A 11 -17.64 8.24 -4.58
C PRO A 11 -16.29 8.80 -5.08
N PRO A 12 -16.08 10.14 -5.21
CA PRO A 12 -14.75 10.70 -5.49
C PRO A 12 -13.66 10.25 -4.53
N THR A 13 -13.93 10.29 -3.22
CA THR A 13 -12.99 9.83 -2.18
C THR A 13 -12.67 8.34 -2.37
N LEU A 14 -13.68 7.49 -2.57
CA LEU A 14 -13.47 6.06 -2.83
C LEU A 14 -12.62 5.82 -4.09
N HIS A 15 -12.80 6.61 -5.15
CA HIS A 15 -11.97 6.50 -6.35
C HIS A 15 -10.52 6.90 -6.11
N ALA A 16 -10.27 7.94 -5.30
CA ALA A 16 -8.93 8.32 -4.90
C ALA A 16 -8.25 7.22 -4.07
N LEU A 17 -8.97 6.67 -3.08
CA LEU A 17 -8.50 5.56 -2.24
C LEU A 17 -8.17 4.31 -3.06
N ALA A 18 -9.02 3.94 -4.02
CA ALA A 18 -8.79 2.80 -4.91
C ALA A 18 -7.56 2.94 -5.83
N LYS A 19 -7.06 4.17 -6.01
CA LYS A 19 -5.91 4.50 -6.87
C LYS A 19 -4.67 4.93 -6.08
N LEU A 20 -4.73 4.95 -4.75
CA LEU A 20 -3.59 5.36 -3.92
C LEU A 20 -2.33 4.59 -4.31
N ARG A 21 -1.21 5.29 -4.47
CA ARG A 21 0.08 4.66 -4.71
C ARG A 21 1.14 5.38 -3.89
N LEU A 22 2.21 4.66 -3.59
CA LEU A 22 3.43 5.27 -3.07
C LEU A 22 3.92 6.34 -4.06
N SER A 23 4.45 7.44 -3.53
CA SER A 23 5.10 8.43 -4.37
C SER A 23 6.28 7.79 -5.13
N PRO A 24 6.67 8.32 -6.30
CA PRO A 24 7.80 7.77 -7.07
C PRO A 24 9.09 7.67 -6.24
N THR A 25 9.37 8.67 -5.41
CA THR A 25 10.53 8.67 -4.49
C THR A 25 10.46 7.55 -3.46
N MET A 26 9.27 7.30 -2.89
CA MET A 26 9.09 6.23 -1.91
C MET A 26 9.19 4.86 -2.56
N ALA A 27 8.56 4.67 -3.73
CA ALA A 27 8.65 3.44 -4.50
C ALA A 27 10.11 3.11 -4.87
N ALA A 28 10.89 4.09 -5.33
CA ALA A 28 12.31 3.91 -5.61
C ALA A 28 13.11 3.50 -4.37
N LYS A 29 12.78 4.06 -3.20
CA LYS A 29 13.42 3.68 -1.93
C LYS A 29 13.09 2.25 -1.53
N VAL A 30 11.82 1.85 -1.62
CA VAL A 30 11.38 0.47 -1.34
C VAL A 30 12.05 -0.52 -2.27
N ASN A 31 12.16 -0.21 -3.57
CA ASN A 31 12.83 -1.07 -4.54
C ASN A 31 14.31 -1.28 -4.19
N ARG A 32 15.05 -0.20 -3.85
CA ARG A 32 16.45 -0.33 -3.41
C ARG A 32 16.58 -1.17 -2.14
N LEU A 33 15.67 -1.02 -1.18
CA LEU A 33 15.69 -1.83 0.04
C LEU A 33 15.37 -3.30 -0.25
N ALA A 34 14.48 -3.58 -1.20
CA ALA A 34 14.16 -4.92 -1.65
C ALA A 34 15.35 -5.57 -2.38
N GLU A 35 16.05 -4.84 -3.24
CA GLU A 35 17.30 -5.29 -3.89
C GLU A 35 18.35 -5.68 -2.84
N LYS A 36 18.63 -4.80 -1.88
CA LYS A 36 19.54 -5.10 -0.76
C LYS A 36 19.07 -6.27 0.10
N ALA A 37 17.77 -6.47 0.26
CA ALA A 37 17.21 -7.61 0.99
C ALA A 37 17.55 -8.92 0.28
N ASN A 38 17.38 -8.96 -1.04
CA ASN A 38 17.66 -10.13 -1.88
C ASN A 38 19.16 -10.45 -1.90
N GLU A 39 20.02 -9.43 -1.84
CA GLU A 39 21.48 -9.59 -1.76
C GLU A 39 21.98 -9.92 -0.34
N GLY A 40 21.10 -9.86 0.67
CA GLY A 40 21.48 -10.07 2.08
C GLY A 40 22.28 -8.91 2.69
N THR A 41 22.29 -7.74 2.07
CA THR A 41 23.12 -6.57 2.45
C THR A 41 22.36 -5.49 3.21
N LEU A 42 21.12 -5.76 3.64
CA LEU A 42 20.34 -4.87 4.50
C LEU A 42 21.00 -4.69 5.88
N SER A 43 21.32 -3.45 6.24
CA SER A 43 21.68 -3.12 7.61
C SER A 43 20.47 -3.27 8.55
N ALA A 44 20.71 -3.36 9.87
CA ALA A 44 19.63 -3.46 10.86
C ALA A 44 18.66 -2.27 10.79
N ARG A 45 19.17 -1.05 10.58
CA ARG A 45 18.35 0.16 10.41
C ARG A 45 17.48 0.07 9.16
N GLU A 46 18.07 -0.33 8.04
CA GLU A 46 17.34 -0.47 6.78
C GLU A 46 16.31 -1.59 6.83
N ARG A 47 16.57 -2.67 7.57
CA ARG A 47 15.61 -3.75 7.80
C ARG A 47 14.36 -3.23 8.53
N THR A 48 14.53 -2.44 9.58
CA THR A 48 13.40 -1.83 10.31
C THR A 48 12.59 -0.89 9.41
N GLU A 49 13.28 -0.11 8.58
CA GLU A 49 12.63 0.76 7.60
C GLU A 49 11.87 -0.04 6.53
N TYR A 50 12.51 -1.06 5.95
CA TYR A 50 11.91 -1.93 4.94
C TYR A 50 10.67 -2.67 5.47
N GLN A 51 10.72 -3.19 6.69
CA GLN A 51 9.56 -3.79 7.35
C GLN A 51 8.40 -2.81 7.56
N SER A 52 8.71 -1.54 7.82
CA SER A 52 7.67 -0.50 7.95
C SER A 52 6.99 -0.23 6.61
N PHE A 53 7.72 -0.29 5.50
CA PHE A 53 7.13 -0.22 4.16
C PHE A 53 6.25 -1.42 3.83
N ILE A 54 6.67 -2.64 4.19
CA ILE A 54 5.84 -3.86 4.00
C ILE A 54 4.50 -3.71 4.71
N ARG A 55 4.51 -3.36 6.01
CA ARG A 55 3.28 -3.14 6.80
C ARG A 55 2.39 -2.05 6.21
N THR A 56 3.00 -0.96 5.73
CA THR A 56 2.25 0.14 5.11
C THR A 56 1.62 -0.30 3.79
N SER A 57 2.32 -1.12 3.00
CA SER A 57 1.79 -1.69 1.75
C SER A 57 0.60 -2.60 2.00
N GLU A 58 0.64 -3.43 3.05
CA GLU A 58 -0.48 -4.29 3.44
C GLU A 58 -1.73 -3.47 3.81
N LEU A 59 -1.56 -2.42 4.62
CA LEU A 59 -2.63 -1.50 4.97
C LEU A 59 -3.21 -0.80 3.72
N LEU A 60 -2.35 -0.34 2.82
CA LEU A 60 -2.76 0.30 1.57
C LEU A 60 -3.61 -0.64 0.71
N SER A 61 -3.18 -1.90 0.58
CA SER A 61 -3.91 -2.93 -0.14
C SER A 61 -5.30 -3.18 0.45
N LEU A 62 -5.43 -3.20 1.78
CA LEU A 62 -6.72 -3.33 2.45
C LEU A 62 -7.64 -2.13 2.18
N ILE A 63 -7.12 -0.90 2.25
CA ILE A 63 -7.88 0.32 1.94
C ILE A 63 -8.38 0.29 0.49
N GLN A 64 -7.49 -0.02 -0.46
CA GLN A 64 -7.85 -0.14 -1.87
C GLN A 64 -8.91 -1.24 -2.11
N LEU A 65 -8.76 -2.39 -1.45
CA LEU A 65 -9.70 -3.50 -1.54
C LEU A 65 -11.10 -3.06 -1.11
N ARG A 66 -11.24 -2.42 0.06
CA ARG A 66 -12.54 -1.93 0.56
C ARG A 66 -13.15 -0.89 -0.35
N ALA A 67 -12.35 0.06 -0.84
CA ALA A 67 -12.82 1.09 -1.76
C ALA A 67 -13.35 0.49 -3.07
N ARG A 68 -12.63 -0.48 -3.64
CA ARG A 68 -13.03 -1.17 -4.88
C ARG A 68 -14.27 -2.03 -4.69
N GLN A 69 -14.41 -2.71 -3.56
CA GLN A 69 -15.60 -3.47 -3.21
C GLN A 69 -16.84 -2.55 -3.15
N LYS A 70 -16.75 -1.39 -2.48
CA LYS A 70 -17.85 -0.41 -2.43
C LYS A 70 -18.19 0.16 -3.80
N LEU A 71 -17.20 0.40 -4.65
CA LEU A 71 -17.39 0.88 -6.03
C LEU A 71 -17.74 -0.22 -7.04
N ARG A 72 -17.79 -1.50 -6.63
CA ARG A 72 -17.95 -2.67 -7.53
C ARG A 72 -16.92 -2.70 -8.67
N LEU A 73 -15.70 -2.25 -8.41
CA LEU A 73 -14.59 -2.29 -9.36
C LEU A 73 -13.87 -3.64 -9.30
N PRO A 74 -13.23 -4.07 -10.41
CA PRO A 74 -12.40 -5.26 -10.39
C PRO A 74 -11.25 -5.10 -9.39
N ILE A 75 -11.10 -6.11 -8.52
CA ILE A 75 -9.97 -6.27 -7.62
C ILE A 75 -8.79 -6.75 -8.48
N LYS A 76 -7.74 -5.95 -8.60
CA LYS A 76 -6.50 -6.40 -9.26
C LYS A 76 -5.73 -7.25 -8.26
N ALA A 77 -5.37 -8.48 -8.64
CA ALA A 77 -4.32 -9.23 -7.94
C ALA A 77 -3.02 -8.40 -8.04
N SER A 78 -2.35 -8.23 -6.90
CA SER A 78 -1.04 -7.56 -6.84
C SER A 78 0.06 -8.51 -7.28
#